data_AF-A0A947ZD68-F1
#
_entry.id   AF-A0A947ZD68-F1
#
_cell.length_a   1.000
_cell.length_b   1.000
_cell.length_c   1.000
_cell.angle_alpha   90.00
_cell.angle_beta   90.00
_cell.angle_gamma   90.00
#
_symmetry.space_group_name_H-M   'P 1'
#
loop_
_entity.id
_entity.type
_entity.pdbx_description
1 polymer ?
#
loop_
_entity_poly.entity_id
_entity_poly.type
_entity_poly.pdbx_seq_one_letter_code
_entity_poly.pdbx_strand_id
1 'polypeptide(L)'
;MIYVLVIVMFFLAALVTVVRLRRRKPSLDQTPDTPRSFGWKISWLALPGDDVEVVISALRRSDPRFKTTQFMPCNWKSGFKAIFSSITSNQVFVTPSLRGWVLVVNWSPPGNDFLQACHSVLEPLSEELGKAAVFGSYRGVGAVLWGFAKQGRLLRSFSEADGMTYTNFGDRLPEEEAMKLLSWDELNAMDSTGDDDELFERLADEATVTSLAKAWTIDPTTLESISEPSLGRWGRGK
;
A
#
# COMPACT_ATOMS: atom_id res chain seq x y z
N MET A 1 8.29 15.74 25.88
CA MET A 1 9.45 15.30 25.07
C MET A 1 10.23 14.09 25.63
N ILE A 2 10.01 13.67 26.88
CA ILE A 2 10.67 12.49 27.48
C ILE A 2 9.95 11.16 27.14
N TYR A 3 8.64 11.19 26.90
CA TYR A 3 7.84 9.99 26.61
C TYR A 3 8.08 9.38 25.20
N VAL A 4 8.41 10.20 24.20
CA VAL A 4 8.70 9.73 22.82
C VAL A 4 10.04 8.96 22.76
N LEU A 5 11.03 9.38 23.54
CA LEU A 5 12.34 8.74 23.58
C LEU A 5 12.30 7.36 24.26
N VAL A 6 11.44 7.19 25.28
CA VAL A 6 11.28 5.94 26.04
C VAL A 6 10.60 4.86 25.19
N ILE A 7 9.59 5.21 24.38
CA ILE A 7 8.92 4.26 23.47
C ILE A 7 9.88 3.78 22.37
N VAL A 8 10.65 4.69 21.76
CA VAL A 8 11.63 4.34 20.72
C VAL A 8 12.75 3.44 21.26
N MET A 9 13.20 3.62 22.51
CA MET A 9 14.25 2.78 23.12
C MET A 9 13.78 1.37 23.52
N PHE A 10 12.53 1.21 23.99
CA PHE A 10 12.00 -0.13 24.29
C PHE A 10 11.76 -0.95 23.01
N PHE A 11 11.35 -0.31 21.91
CA PHE A 11 11.31 -0.94 20.59
C PHE A 11 12.71 -1.36 20.12
N LEU A 12 13.74 -0.53 20.30
CA LEU A 12 15.11 -0.85 19.89
C LEU A 12 15.74 -2.02 20.67
N ALA A 13 15.56 -2.10 22.00
CA ALA A 13 16.14 -3.17 22.81
C ALA A 13 15.45 -4.54 22.59
N ALA A 14 14.13 -4.54 22.38
CA ALA A 14 13.38 -5.73 21.97
C ALA A 14 13.75 -6.13 20.53
N LEU A 15 13.95 -5.17 19.62
CA LEU A 15 14.40 -5.41 18.25
C LEU A 15 15.79 -6.04 18.19
N VAL A 16 16.76 -5.62 19.01
CA VAL A 16 18.11 -6.24 19.04
C VAL A 16 18.06 -7.71 19.50
N THR A 17 17.18 -8.04 20.43
CA THR A 17 17.02 -9.41 20.95
C THR A 17 16.26 -10.30 19.95
N VAL A 18 15.27 -9.74 19.22
CA VAL A 18 14.50 -10.43 18.17
C VAL A 18 15.25 -10.53 16.83
N VAL A 19 16.13 -9.59 16.48
CA VAL A 19 16.97 -9.64 15.28
C VAL A 19 17.94 -10.83 15.30
N ARG A 20 18.30 -11.33 16.50
CA ARG A 20 19.05 -12.60 16.67
C ARG A 20 18.17 -13.84 16.47
N LEU A 21 16.84 -13.73 16.61
CA LEU A 21 15.90 -14.80 16.34
C LEU A 21 15.58 -14.85 14.83
N ARG A 22 16.52 -15.48 14.12
CA ARG A 22 16.36 -16.17 12.82
C ARG A 22 16.05 -15.29 11.59
N ARG A 23 17.13 -15.00 10.85
CA ARG A 23 17.17 -14.86 9.38
C ARG A 23 16.72 -16.16 8.66
N ARG A 24 15.55 -16.72 8.97
CA ARG A 24 15.02 -17.88 8.24
C ARG A 24 14.29 -17.35 7.02
N LYS A 25 14.72 -17.73 5.81
CA LYS A 25 13.91 -17.51 4.61
C LYS A 25 12.52 -18.12 4.86
N PRO A 26 11.43 -17.45 4.47
CA PRO A 26 10.10 -18.03 4.60
C PRO A 26 10.03 -19.34 3.79
N SER A 27 9.26 -20.31 4.28
CA SER A 27 8.95 -21.51 3.50
C SER A 27 7.92 -21.10 2.44
N LEU A 28 8.37 -21.02 1.19
CA LEU A 28 7.53 -20.65 0.04
C LEU A 28 7.06 -21.93 -0.65
N ASP A 29 5.75 -22.14 -0.66
CA ASP A 29 5.12 -23.26 -1.36
C ASP A 29 4.84 -22.84 -2.81
N GLN A 30 5.18 -23.70 -3.76
CA GLN A 30 5.03 -23.45 -5.21
C GLN A 30 3.87 -24.24 -5.82
N THR A 31 3.01 -24.85 -5.00
CA THR A 31 1.77 -25.47 -5.45
C THR A 31 0.71 -24.37 -5.65
N PRO A 32 0.21 -24.12 -6.87
CA PRO A 32 -0.79 -23.08 -7.11
C PRO A 32 -2.01 -23.23 -6.20
N ASP A 33 -2.43 -22.12 -5.59
CA ASP A 33 -3.68 -22.02 -4.82
C ASP A 33 -4.49 -20.81 -5.30
N THR A 34 -5.71 -20.67 -4.80
CA THR A 34 -6.64 -19.62 -5.21
C THR A 34 -6.24 -18.25 -4.66
N PRO A 35 -6.65 -17.15 -5.33
CA PRO A 35 -6.50 -15.80 -4.81
C PRO A 35 -7.00 -15.65 -3.37
N ARG A 36 -6.40 -14.70 -2.64
CA ARG A 36 -6.77 -14.34 -1.27
C ARG A 36 -7.01 -12.85 -1.20
N SER A 37 -8.18 -12.48 -0.72
CA SER A 37 -8.56 -11.09 -0.52
C SER A 37 -7.80 -10.44 0.64
N PHE A 38 -7.61 -9.13 0.50
CA PHE A 38 -6.98 -8.24 1.46
C PHE A 38 -7.57 -6.83 1.33
N GLY A 39 -6.99 -5.84 2.00
CA GLY A 39 -7.38 -4.42 1.83
C GLY A 39 -7.31 -3.61 3.12
N TRP A 40 -7.24 -4.28 4.26
CA TRP A 40 -7.18 -3.64 5.57
C TRP A 40 -5.83 -3.87 6.24
N LYS A 41 -5.35 -2.85 6.98
CA LYS A 41 -4.09 -2.91 7.75
C LYS A 41 -2.87 -3.26 6.90
N ILE A 42 -2.89 -2.84 5.64
CA ILE A 42 -1.84 -3.13 4.67
C ILE A 42 -1.81 -2.05 3.60
N SER A 43 -0.66 -1.87 2.96
CA SER A 43 -0.48 -1.02 1.79
C SER A 43 -0.03 -1.82 0.58
N TRP A 44 -0.37 -1.34 -0.62
CA TRP A 44 -0.03 -2.01 -1.86
C TRP A 44 0.07 -1.04 -3.03
N LEU A 45 0.83 -1.44 -4.05
CA LEU A 45 0.73 -0.87 -5.39
C LEU A 45 -0.27 -1.67 -6.22
N ALA A 46 -1.01 -1.00 -7.09
CA ALA A 46 -1.82 -1.61 -8.14
C ALA A 46 -1.33 -1.11 -9.50
N LEU A 47 -0.84 -2.04 -10.31
CA LEU A 47 -0.12 -1.77 -11.55
C LEU A 47 -0.78 -2.52 -12.72
N PRO A 48 -1.05 -1.89 -13.87
CA PRO A 48 -1.55 -2.60 -15.04
C PRO A 48 -0.55 -3.65 -15.52
N GLY A 49 -1.04 -4.82 -15.93
CA GLY A 49 -0.22 -5.85 -16.54
C GLY A 49 -0.87 -7.24 -16.55
N ASP A 50 -0.68 -7.96 -17.65
CA ASP A 50 -0.99 -9.40 -17.77
C ASP A 50 0.23 -10.29 -17.45
N ASP A 51 1.43 -9.71 -17.49
CA ASP A 51 2.69 -10.38 -17.17
C ASP A 51 3.33 -9.80 -15.90
N VAL A 52 3.43 -10.65 -14.87
CA VAL A 52 4.03 -10.32 -13.59
C VAL A 52 5.51 -9.95 -13.71
N GLU A 53 6.24 -10.52 -14.68
CA GLU A 53 7.67 -10.24 -14.85
C GLU A 53 7.91 -8.85 -15.45
N VAL A 54 6.99 -8.35 -16.29
CA VAL A 54 7.01 -6.97 -16.79
C VAL A 54 6.84 -5.99 -15.62
N VAL A 55 5.85 -6.24 -14.76
CA VAL A 55 5.58 -5.41 -13.59
C VAL A 55 6.74 -5.43 -12.59
N ILE A 56 7.34 -6.59 -12.33
CA ILE A 56 8.56 -6.69 -11.50
C ILE A 56 9.73 -5.94 -12.12
N SER A 57 9.88 -5.99 -13.44
CA SER A 57 10.94 -5.26 -14.13
C SER A 57 10.77 -3.74 -14.00
N ALA A 58 9.54 -3.25 -14.13
CA ALA A 58 9.20 -1.84 -13.89
C ALA A 58 9.50 -1.45 -12.44
N LEU A 59 9.03 -2.24 -11.46
CA LEU A 59 9.28 -2.00 -10.04
C LEU A 59 10.78 -1.92 -9.71
N ARG A 60 11.61 -2.78 -10.31
CA ARG A 60 13.07 -2.74 -10.12
C ARG A 60 13.73 -1.48 -10.64
N ARG A 61 13.19 -0.87 -11.70
CA ARG A 61 13.68 0.38 -12.28
C ARG A 61 13.24 1.58 -11.46
N SER A 62 11.98 1.58 -11.01
CA SER A 62 11.37 2.72 -10.32
C SER A 62 11.65 2.76 -8.82
N ASP A 63 11.81 1.62 -8.16
CA ASP A 63 12.04 1.54 -6.72
C ASP A 63 13.40 0.89 -6.41
N PRO A 64 14.43 1.70 -6.03
CA PRO A 64 15.79 1.22 -5.78
C PRO A 64 15.89 0.10 -4.76
N ARG A 65 14.94 -0.02 -3.81
CA ARG A 65 14.91 -1.08 -2.80
C ARG A 65 14.79 -2.46 -3.43
N PHE A 66 14.13 -2.55 -4.59
CA PHE A 66 13.88 -3.81 -5.29
C PHE A 66 14.86 -4.10 -6.41
N LYS A 67 15.75 -3.15 -6.78
CA LYS A 67 16.68 -3.26 -7.92
C LYS A 67 17.44 -4.59 -7.99
N THR A 68 17.93 -5.08 -6.84
CA THR A 68 18.68 -6.35 -6.75
C THR A 68 17.89 -7.46 -6.05
N THR A 69 16.58 -7.29 -5.86
CA THR A 69 15.74 -8.27 -5.19
C THR A 69 15.53 -9.48 -6.08
N GLN A 70 15.77 -10.65 -5.50
CA GLN A 70 15.34 -11.92 -6.09
C GLN A 70 13.87 -12.13 -5.76
N PHE A 71 13.05 -12.29 -6.81
CA PHE A 71 11.65 -12.63 -6.70
C PHE A 71 11.52 -14.15 -6.87
N MET A 72 10.97 -14.83 -5.86
CA MET A 72 10.81 -16.28 -5.85
C MET A 72 9.33 -16.65 -6.05
N PRO A 73 9.02 -17.66 -6.90
CA PRO A 73 7.64 -18.11 -7.06
C PRO A 73 7.10 -18.65 -5.74
N CYS A 74 5.84 -18.31 -5.47
CA CYS A 74 5.10 -18.82 -4.32
C CYS A 74 3.60 -18.73 -4.58
N ASN A 75 2.85 -19.57 -3.91
CA ASN A 75 1.40 -19.50 -3.87
C ASN A 75 0.93 -18.38 -2.93
N TRP A 76 -0.35 -18.03 -3.00
CA TRP A 76 -0.95 -16.95 -2.24
C TRP A 76 -0.82 -17.18 -0.75
N LYS A 77 -1.17 -18.38 -0.26
CA LYS A 77 -1.08 -18.68 1.18
C LYS A 77 0.31 -18.47 1.76
N SER A 78 1.35 -18.98 1.10
CA SER A 78 2.73 -18.84 1.60
C SER A 78 3.29 -17.44 1.38
N GLY A 79 2.93 -16.76 0.28
CA GLY A 79 3.28 -15.36 0.01
C GLY A 79 2.73 -14.40 1.06
N PHE A 80 1.43 -14.48 1.35
CA PHE A 80 0.77 -13.69 2.40
C PHE A 80 1.33 -14.00 3.79
N LYS A 81 1.53 -15.29 4.10
CA LYS A 81 2.15 -15.69 5.37
C LYS A 81 3.53 -15.05 5.55
N ALA A 82 4.34 -15.01 4.48
CA ALA A 82 5.66 -14.42 4.54
C ALA A 82 5.60 -12.93 4.87
N ILE A 83 4.80 -12.15 4.15
CA ILE A 83 4.70 -10.69 4.37
C ILE A 83 4.08 -10.33 5.73
N PHE A 84 3.05 -11.05 6.20
CA PHE A 84 2.42 -10.78 7.50
C PHE A 84 3.28 -11.23 8.70
N SER A 85 4.18 -12.21 8.49
CA SER A 85 5.15 -12.61 9.52
C SER A 85 6.35 -11.68 9.61
N SER A 86 6.50 -10.74 8.68
CA SER A 86 7.62 -9.82 8.63
C SER A 86 7.39 -8.66 9.59
N ILE A 87 8.38 -8.39 10.44
CA ILE A 87 8.41 -7.20 11.30
C ILE A 87 8.84 -5.96 10.48
N THR A 88 9.37 -6.17 9.27
CA THR A 88 9.85 -5.11 8.37
C THR A 88 9.01 -5.01 7.11
N SER A 89 8.73 -3.79 6.64
CA SER A 89 7.98 -3.50 5.39
C SER A 89 8.78 -3.73 4.09
N ASN A 90 9.92 -4.41 4.17
CA ASN A 90 10.76 -4.70 3.00
C ASN A 90 10.41 -6.00 2.29
N GLN A 91 9.33 -6.70 2.67
CA GLN A 91 8.90 -7.92 1.99
C GLN A 91 7.61 -7.64 1.25
N VAL A 92 7.54 -8.03 -0.01
CA VAL A 92 6.35 -7.88 -0.85
C VAL A 92 5.91 -9.21 -1.42
N PHE A 93 4.61 -9.34 -1.64
CA PHE A 93 4.03 -10.37 -2.46
C PHE A 93 3.45 -9.72 -3.71
N VAL A 94 4.00 -10.06 -4.86
CA VAL A 94 3.49 -9.64 -6.17
C VAL A 94 2.52 -10.72 -6.64
N THR A 95 1.26 -10.33 -6.86
CA THR A 95 0.23 -11.28 -7.29
C THR A 95 0.48 -11.74 -8.74
N PRO A 96 -0.09 -12.88 -9.15
CA PRO A 96 -0.46 -13.10 -10.55
C PRO A 96 -1.30 -11.93 -11.10
N SER A 97 -1.45 -11.85 -12.42
CA SER A 97 -2.39 -10.88 -13.02
C SER A 97 -3.83 -11.22 -12.64
N LEU A 98 -4.59 -10.20 -12.28
CA LEU A 98 -5.97 -10.23 -11.85
C LEU A 98 -6.75 -9.26 -12.75
N ARG A 99 -7.36 -9.77 -13.83
CA ARG A 99 -8.09 -8.96 -14.81
C ARG A 99 -7.28 -7.75 -15.30
N GLY A 100 -6.02 -7.98 -15.68
CA GLY A 100 -5.12 -6.93 -16.19
C GLY A 100 -4.45 -6.09 -15.11
N TRP A 101 -4.56 -6.46 -13.84
CA TRP A 101 -3.87 -5.81 -12.72
C TRP A 101 -2.93 -6.75 -11.97
N VAL A 102 -1.74 -6.28 -11.64
CA VAL A 102 -0.81 -6.93 -10.73
C VAL A 102 -0.68 -6.08 -9.47
N LEU A 103 -0.83 -6.70 -8.32
CA LEU A 103 -0.78 -6.04 -7.02
C LEU A 103 0.54 -6.34 -6.33
N VAL A 104 1.25 -5.31 -5.85
CA VAL A 104 2.47 -5.45 -5.04
C VAL A 104 2.08 -5.22 -3.59
N VAL A 105 1.73 -6.31 -2.91
CA VAL A 105 1.17 -6.31 -1.56
C VAL A 105 2.25 -6.15 -0.51
N ASN A 106 1.96 -5.38 0.54
CA ASN A 106 2.89 -4.96 1.60
C ASN A 106 4.01 -4.03 1.10
N TRP A 107 3.78 -3.33 -0.02
CA TRP A 107 4.64 -2.25 -0.46
C TRP A 107 4.34 -1.00 0.37
N SER A 108 5.35 -0.42 1.00
CA SER A 108 5.23 0.89 1.67
C SER A 108 5.97 1.97 0.88
N PRO A 109 5.49 3.23 0.88
CA PRO A 109 6.24 4.35 0.34
C PRO A 109 7.67 4.43 0.91
N PRO A 110 8.70 4.66 0.08
CA PRO A 110 10.06 4.87 0.59
C PRO A 110 10.20 6.23 1.28
N GLY A 111 10.99 6.28 2.35
CA GLY A 111 11.24 7.53 3.09
C GLY A 111 10.05 7.94 3.98
N ASN A 112 10.13 9.17 4.50
CA ASN A 112 9.12 9.73 5.41
C ASN A 112 8.17 10.74 4.73
N ASP A 113 8.42 11.06 3.45
CA ASP A 113 7.63 11.99 2.66
C ASP A 113 6.86 11.22 1.59
N PHE A 114 5.54 11.13 1.79
CA PHE A 114 4.67 10.37 0.90
C PHE A 114 4.53 11.00 -0.49
N LEU A 115 4.54 12.33 -0.58
CA LEU A 115 4.47 13.04 -1.86
C LEU A 115 5.74 12.77 -2.68
N GLN A 116 6.91 12.88 -2.04
CA GLN A 116 8.18 12.58 -2.69
C GLN A 116 8.29 11.11 -3.10
N ALA A 117 7.76 10.19 -2.28
CA ALA A 117 7.65 8.78 -2.64
C ALA A 117 6.79 8.56 -3.89
N CYS A 118 5.66 9.26 -4.00
CA CYS A 118 4.80 9.19 -5.18
C CYS A 118 5.52 9.71 -6.44
N HIS A 119 6.19 10.87 -6.37
CA HIS A 119 6.98 11.36 -7.50
C HIS A 119 8.10 10.41 -7.89
N SER A 120 8.85 9.88 -6.92
CA SER A 120 10.01 9.04 -7.22
C SER A 120 9.66 7.62 -7.71
N VAL A 121 8.49 7.08 -7.36
CA VAL A 121 8.11 5.70 -7.70
C VAL A 121 6.88 5.62 -8.58
N LEU A 122 5.77 6.30 -8.24
CA LEU A 122 4.52 6.20 -8.99
C LEU A 122 4.62 6.84 -10.37
N GLU A 123 5.29 7.99 -10.52
CA GLU A 123 5.45 8.64 -11.83
C GLU A 123 6.21 7.73 -12.81
N PRO A 124 7.43 7.24 -12.52
CA PRO A 124 8.13 6.32 -13.43
C PRO A 124 7.36 5.03 -13.72
N LEU A 125 6.67 4.46 -12.72
CA LEU A 125 5.82 3.29 -12.94
C LEU A 125 4.68 3.60 -13.91
N SER A 126 4.03 4.75 -13.76
CA SER A 126 2.93 5.17 -14.63
C SER A 126 3.38 5.59 -16.03
N GLU A 127 4.61 6.06 -16.17
CA GLU A 127 5.23 6.35 -17.47
C GLU A 127 5.40 5.05 -18.27
N GLU A 128 5.86 4.00 -17.60
CA GLU A 128 6.11 2.71 -18.25
C GLU A 128 4.85 1.87 -18.44
N LEU A 129 3.99 1.79 -17.43
CA LEU A 129 2.80 0.93 -17.40
C LEU A 129 1.50 1.68 -17.71
N GLY A 130 1.59 2.98 -18.04
CA GLY A 130 0.47 3.87 -18.34
C GLY A 130 -0.27 4.41 -17.12
N LYS A 131 -0.39 3.62 -16.04
CA LYS A 131 -0.99 4.02 -14.76
C LYS A 131 -0.25 3.37 -13.59
N ALA A 132 -0.27 4.02 -12.44
CA ALA A 132 0.16 3.42 -11.18
C ALA A 132 -0.68 4.00 -10.04
N ALA A 133 -1.16 3.12 -9.15
CA ALA A 133 -1.86 3.53 -7.95
C ALA A 133 -1.20 2.92 -6.71
N VAL A 134 -1.27 3.64 -5.59
CA VAL A 134 -0.94 3.14 -4.26
C VAL A 134 -2.14 3.32 -3.36
N PHE A 135 -2.35 2.36 -2.46
CA PHE A 135 -3.37 2.41 -1.42
C PHE A 135 -2.79 1.88 -0.11
N GLY A 136 -3.34 2.32 1.02
CA GLY A 136 -3.03 1.71 2.30
C GLY A 136 -3.89 2.23 3.43
N SER A 137 -4.09 1.38 4.44
CA SER A 137 -4.80 1.74 5.66
C SER A 137 -4.17 1.09 6.88
N TYR A 138 -4.29 1.75 8.04
CA TYR A 138 -4.00 1.16 9.34
C TYR A 138 -4.81 1.84 10.45
N ARG A 139 -5.97 1.24 10.78
CA ARG A 139 -6.96 1.79 11.72
C ARG A 139 -6.43 2.11 13.13
N GLY A 140 -5.32 1.50 13.55
CA GLY A 140 -4.77 1.71 14.91
C GLY A 140 -4.33 3.15 15.19
N VAL A 141 -4.08 3.91 14.13
CA VAL A 141 -3.72 5.34 14.18
C VAL A 141 -4.55 6.17 13.20
N GLY A 142 -5.70 5.64 12.74
CA GLY A 142 -6.50 6.28 11.68
C GLY A 142 -5.72 6.51 10.38
N ALA A 143 -4.68 5.71 10.10
CA ALA A 143 -3.85 5.94 8.93
C ALA A 143 -4.58 5.53 7.65
N VAL A 144 -4.58 6.42 6.66
CA VAL A 144 -5.01 6.16 5.29
C VAL A 144 -4.03 6.81 4.32
N LEU A 145 -3.83 6.18 3.16
CA LEU A 145 -3.11 6.78 2.06
C LEU A 145 -3.65 6.27 0.73
N TRP A 146 -3.60 7.15 -0.26
CA TRP A 146 -3.71 6.77 -1.66
C TRP A 146 -2.96 7.74 -2.55
N GLY A 147 -2.56 7.24 -3.72
CA GLY A 147 -1.92 8.04 -4.74
C GLY A 147 -2.20 7.47 -6.11
N PHE A 148 -2.26 8.34 -7.11
CA PHE A 148 -2.57 7.96 -8.48
C PHE A 148 -1.73 8.77 -9.45
N ALA A 149 -1.02 8.05 -10.32
CA ALA A 149 -0.25 8.61 -11.42
C ALA A 149 -0.68 7.99 -12.75
N LYS A 150 -0.61 8.79 -13.81
CA LYS A 150 -0.98 8.37 -15.16
C LYS A 150 -0.01 9.00 -16.15
N GLN A 151 0.56 8.17 -17.04
CA GLN A 151 1.45 8.61 -18.12
C GLN A 151 2.58 9.52 -17.63
N GLY A 152 3.26 9.13 -16.55
CA GLY A 152 4.41 9.84 -16.01
C GLY A 152 4.08 11.07 -15.15
N ARG A 153 2.79 11.34 -14.88
CA ARG A 153 2.36 12.48 -14.08
C ARG A 153 1.59 12.04 -12.85
N LEU A 154 2.01 12.53 -11.69
CA LEU A 154 1.25 12.40 -10.44
C LEU A 154 0.00 13.28 -10.51
N LEU A 155 -1.17 12.67 -10.33
CA LEU A 155 -2.46 13.36 -10.35
C LEU A 155 -3.00 13.59 -8.94
N ARG A 156 -2.77 12.63 -8.04
CA ARG A 156 -3.26 12.66 -6.67
C ARG A 156 -2.25 12.02 -5.73
N SER A 157 -2.04 12.63 -4.57
CA SER A 157 -1.38 12.01 -3.42
C SER A 157 -2.02 12.53 -2.14
N PHE A 158 -2.52 11.62 -1.32
CA PHE A 158 -3.21 11.93 -0.08
C PHE A 158 -2.79 10.98 1.04
N SER A 159 -2.52 11.52 2.22
CA SER A 159 -2.28 10.71 3.41
C SER A 159 -2.67 11.43 4.70
N GLU A 160 -3.22 10.66 5.62
CA GLU A 160 -3.58 11.09 6.96
C GLU A 160 -3.23 10.01 7.97
N ALA A 161 -2.91 10.42 9.19
CA ALA A 161 -2.81 9.56 10.36
C ALA A 161 -2.84 10.44 11.62
N ASP A 162 -3.16 9.86 12.78
CA ASP A 162 -3.11 10.51 14.09
C ASP A 162 -3.87 11.87 14.14
N GLY A 163 -4.98 11.96 13.40
CA GLY A 163 -5.80 13.17 13.34
C GLY A 163 -5.19 14.33 12.53
N MET A 164 -4.22 14.05 11.67
CA MET A 164 -3.52 15.07 10.87
C MET A 164 -3.46 14.70 9.40
N THR A 165 -3.59 15.71 8.54
CA THR A 165 -3.30 15.59 7.11
C THR A 165 -1.80 15.77 6.88
N TYR A 166 -1.14 14.74 6.33
CA TYR A 166 0.30 14.80 6.02
C TYR A 166 0.57 15.14 4.57
N THR A 167 -0.31 14.73 3.67
CA THR A 167 -0.21 15.03 2.25
C THR A 167 -1.59 15.25 1.69
N ASN A 168 -1.77 16.35 0.96
CA ASN A 168 -2.97 16.64 0.18
C ASN A 168 -2.55 17.35 -1.11
N PHE A 169 -2.11 16.57 -2.08
CA PHE A 169 -1.58 17.06 -3.36
C PHE A 169 -2.48 16.64 -4.53
N GLY A 170 -2.68 17.59 -5.44
CA GLY A 170 -3.53 17.41 -6.62
C GLY A 170 -5.01 17.49 -6.29
N ASP A 171 -5.81 17.81 -7.31
CA ASP A 171 -7.26 17.87 -7.17
C ASP A 171 -7.82 16.47 -6.86
N ARG A 172 -8.89 16.42 -6.05
CA ARG A 172 -9.64 15.19 -5.81
C ARG A 172 -10.13 14.62 -7.15
N LEU A 173 -9.97 13.32 -7.34
CA LEU A 173 -10.50 12.65 -8.53
C LEU A 173 -12.02 12.45 -8.41
N PRO A 174 -12.75 12.23 -9.52
CA PRO A 174 -14.22 12.13 -9.49
C PRO A 174 -14.77 11.11 -8.48
N GLU A 175 -14.06 10.00 -8.28
CA GLU A 175 -14.43 8.97 -7.30
C GLU A 175 -14.25 9.43 -5.84
N GLU A 176 -13.27 10.30 -5.56
CA GLU A 176 -13.10 10.94 -4.24
C GLU A 176 -14.20 11.98 -3.99
N GLU A 177 -14.48 12.82 -5.00
CA GLU A 177 -15.53 13.85 -4.94
C GLU A 177 -16.92 13.23 -4.69
N ALA A 178 -17.21 12.10 -5.32
CA ALA A 178 -18.47 11.38 -5.11
C ALA A 178 -18.69 10.93 -3.66
N MET A 179 -17.62 10.72 -2.89
CA MET A 179 -17.66 10.34 -1.48
C MET A 179 -17.80 11.54 -0.54
N LYS A 180 -17.65 12.78 -1.03
CA LYS A 180 -17.76 14.03 -0.26
C LYS A 180 -16.88 14.09 1.00
N LEU A 181 -15.71 13.46 0.91
CA LEU A 181 -14.76 13.34 2.00
C LEU A 181 -14.21 14.70 2.44
N LEU A 182 -13.93 14.82 3.73
CA LEU A 182 -13.15 15.91 4.31
C LEU A 182 -11.74 15.41 4.64
N SER A 183 -10.75 16.29 4.53
CA SER A 183 -9.47 16.10 5.19
C SER A 183 -9.51 16.64 6.63
N TRP A 184 -8.59 16.21 7.47
CA TRP A 184 -8.42 16.78 8.81
C TRP A 184 -8.14 18.28 8.77
N ASP A 185 -7.32 18.75 7.83
CA ASP A 185 -7.07 20.19 7.65
C ASP A 185 -8.36 20.98 7.35
N GLU A 186 -9.23 20.45 6.49
CA GLU A 186 -10.51 21.09 6.18
C GLU A 186 -11.44 21.06 7.40
N LEU A 187 -11.55 19.92 8.08
CA LEU A 187 -12.35 19.77 9.28
C LEU A 187 -11.92 20.77 10.37
N ASN A 188 -10.61 20.87 10.63
CA ASN A 188 -10.05 21.79 11.62
C ASN A 188 -10.20 23.27 11.25
N ALA A 189 -10.35 23.58 9.97
CA ALA A 189 -10.58 24.95 9.48
C ALA A 189 -12.06 25.35 9.51
N MET A 190 -12.99 24.41 9.71
CA MET A 190 -14.41 24.71 9.84
C MET A 190 -14.71 25.29 11.21
N ASP A 191 -15.46 26.38 11.23
CA ASP A 191 -16.01 26.94 12.46
C ASP A 191 -17.21 26.06 12.86
N SER A 192 -16.95 25.02 13.66
CA SER A 192 -18.01 24.11 14.09
C SER A 192 -18.91 24.80 15.13
N THR A 193 -20.17 24.99 14.75
CA THR A 193 -21.25 25.38 15.65
C THR A 193 -22.35 24.31 15.71
N GLY A 194 -22.07 23.09 15.23
CA GLY A 194 -23.05 22.04 14.93
C GLY A 194 -22.71 20.67 15.52
N ASP A 195 -23.34 19.62 14.97
CA ASP A 195 -23.13 18.23 15.38
C ASP A 195 -21.87 17.66 14.70
N ASP A 196 -20.78 17.60 15.46
CA ASP A 196 -19.46 17.19 14.95
C ASP A 196 -19.44 15.75 14.43
N ASP A 197 -20.37 14.89 14.88
CA ASP A 197 -20.41 13.47 14.52
C ASP A 197 -20.61 13.26 13.01
N GLU A 198 -21.49 14.03 12.37
CA GLU A 198 -21.72 13.96 10.91
C GLU A 198 -20.47 14.39 10.13
N LEU A 199 -19.67 15.32 10.68
CA LEU A 199 -18.43 15.77 10.04
C LEU A 199 -17.33 14.71 10.16
N PHE A 200 -17.24 14.01 11.29
CA PHE A 200 -16.30 12.90 11.47
C PHE A 200 -16.60 11.72 10.55
N GLU A 201 -17.86 11.43 10.24
CA GLU A 201 -18.24 10.40 9.26
C GLU A 201 -17.74 10.69 7.83
N ARG A 202 -17.38 11.95 7.55
CA ARG A 202 -16.82 12.36 6.24
C ARG A 202 -15.30 12.23 6.17
N LEU A 203 -14.63 11.88 7.25
CA LEU A 203 -13.20 11.56 7.22
C LEU A 203 -12.97 10.21 6.56
N ALA A 204 -11.83 10.08 5.88
CA ALA A 204 -11.49 8.84 5.20
C ALA A 204 -11.09 7.73 6.19
N ASP A 205 -11.53 6.50 5.91
CA ASP A 205 -11.21 5.32 6.68
C ASP A 205 -10.71 4.15 5.80
N GLU A 206 -10.61 2.94 6.37
CA GLU A 206 -10.19 1.75 5.61
C GLU A 206 -11.20 1.31 4.53
N ALA A 207 -12.48 1.63 4.69
CA ALA A 207 -13.51 1.37 3.69
C ALA A 207 -13.41 2.36 2.52
N THR A 208 -13.08 3.62 2.79
CA THR A 208 -12.77 4.63 1.77
C THR A 208 -11.63 4.16 0.87
N VAL A 209 -10.51 3.72 1.46
CA VAL A 209 -9.34 3.22 0.71
C VAL A 209 -9.71 2.05 -0.20
N THR A 210 -10.51 1.11 0.31
CA THR A 210 -10.97 -0.06 -0.46
C THR A 210 -11.90 0.35 -1.61
N SER A 211 -12.77 1.32 -1.37
CA SER A 211 -13.71 1.84 -2.38
C SER A 211 -12.97 2.55 -3.52
N LEU A 212 -11.95 3.35 -3.21
CA LEU A 212 -11.09 3.96 -4.20
C LEU A 212 -10.28 2.92 -4.99
N ALA A 213 -9.74 1.90 -4.32
CA ALA A 213 -9.01 0.83 -4.99
C ALA A 213 -9.89 0.09 -6.01
N LYS A 214 -11.13 -0.24 -5.63
CA LYS A 214 -12.14 -0.83 -6.52
C LYS A 214 -12.45 0.06 -7.72
N ALA A 215 -12.59 1.37 -7.50
CA ALA A 215 -13.00 2.29 -8.55
C ALA A 215 -11.87 2.59 -9.55
N TRP A 216 -10.63 2.72 -9.06
CA TRP A 216 -9.48 3.06 -9.90
C TRP A 216 -8.80 1.83 -10.53
N THR A 217 -8.91 0.68 -9.88
CA THR A 217 -8.13 -0.53 -10.23
C THR A 217 -8.96 -1.81 -10.15
N ILE A 218 -8.80 -2.59 -9.09
CA ILE A 218 -9.49 -3.83 -8.78
C ILE A 218 -9.83 -3.83 -7.29
N ASP A 219 -10.97 -4.43 -6.94
CA ASP A 219 -11.39 -4.59 -5.56
C ASP A 219 -10.54 -5.67 -4.85
N PRO A 220 -9.67 -5.32 -3.88
CA PRO A 220 -8.81 -6.28 -3.22
C PRO A 220 -9.58 -7.20 -2.27
N THR A 221 -10.85 -6.92 -1.98
CA THR A 221 -11.69 -7.67 -1.02
C THR A 221 -12.53 -8.77 -1.65
N THR A 222 -12.48 -8.94 -2.98
CA THR A 222 -13.31 -9.92 -3.73
C THR A 222 -12.50 -10.85 -4.63
N LEU A 223 -11.19 -10.99 -4.39
CA LEU A 223 -10.24 -11.66 -5.28
C LEU A 223 -10.49 -13.16 -5.45
N GLU A 224 -11.03 -13.86 -4.45
CA GLU A 224 -11.31 -15.30 -4.50
C GLU A 224 -12.19 -15.70 -5.70
N SER A 225 -13.00 -14.75 -6.21
CA SER A 225 -13.94 -14.97 -7.32
C SER A 225 -13.35 -14.66 -8.71
N ILE A 226 -12.11 -14.17 -8.78
CA ILE A 226 -11.61 -13.45 -9.96
C ILE A 226 -10.70 -14.30 -10.84
N SER A 227 -9.93 -15.22 -10.26
CA SER A 227 -8.87 -15.94 -10.99
C SER A 227 -8.74 -17.38 -10.52
N GLU A 228 -8.29 -18.22 -11.44
CA GLU A 228 -7.87 -19.59 -11.20
C GLU A 228 -6.59 -19.67 -10.36
N PRO A 229 -6.30 -20.84 -9.75
CA PRO A 229 -5.08 -21.08 -9.01
C PRO A 229 -3.81 -20.74 -9.81
N SER A 230 -2.93 -19.93 -9.22
CA SER A 230 -1.72 -19.44 -9.90
C SER A 230 -0.63 -19.01 -8.91
N LEU A 231 0.60 -18.84 -9.40
CA LEU A 231 1.76 -18.48 -8.59
C LEU A 231 2.08 -16.99 -8.70
N GLY A 232 2.15 -16.32 -7.55
CA GLY A 232 2.74 -14.98 -7.46
C GLY A 232 4.25 -15.04 -7.30
N ARG A 233 4.81 -13.93 -6.81
CA ARG A 233 6.24 -13.79 -6.51
C ARG A 233 6.44 -13.13 -5.15
N TRP A 234 7.22 -13.75 -4.29
CA TRP A 234 7.68 -13.09 -3.06
C TRP A 234 9.03 -12.45 -3.30
N GLY A 235 9.19 -11.20 -2.87
CA GLY A 235 10.44 -10.46 -2.95
C GLY A 235 10.79 -9.79 -1.62
N ARG A 236 12.09 -9.63 -1.35
CA ARG A 236 12.59 -8.83 -0.23
C ARG A 236 13.49 -7.70 -0.72
N GLY A 237 13.05 -6.47 -0.52
CA GLY A 237 13.82 -5.24 -0.72
C GLY A 237 14.98 -5.14 0.27
N LYS A 238 16.02 -4.41 -0.13
CA LYS A 238 17.18 -4.10 0.72
C LYS A 238 16.88 -2.98 1.70
#